data_AF-A0AAD4VXI8-F1
#
_entry.id   AF-A0AAD4VXI8-F1
#
_cell.length_a   1.000
_cell.length_b   1.000
_cell.length_c   1.000
_cell.angle_alpha   90.00
_cell.angle_beta   90.00
_cell.angle_gamma   90.00
#
_symmetry.space_group_name_H-M   'P 1'
#
loop_
_entity.id
_entity.type
_entity.pdbx_description
1 polymer ?
#
loop_
_entity_poly.entity_id
_entity_poly.type
_entity_poly.pdbx_seq_one_letter_code
_entity_poly.pdbx_strand_id
1 'polypeptide(L)'
;MFEKQQNLYQLQLSWNNFEFVTESNMMNATVRQFTILGLSSCNLKEFPYFLRNQTKLERLGMARNQIHGEVPNWMWNISKETLVLLDISGNSFSGELPAVIPWVNLNGF
;
A
#
# COMPACT_ATOMS: atom_id res chain seq x y z
N MET A 1 10.32 -3.01 -13.30
CA MET A 1 10.05 -4.46 -13.46
C MET A 1 8.76 -4.78 -14.24
N PHE A 2 7.65 -4.04 -14.08
CA PHE A 2 6.39 -4.41 -14.75
C PHE A 2 5.98 -3.55 -15.96
N GLU A 3 6.71 -2.50 -16.33
CA GLU A 3 6.26 -1.42 -17.24
C GLU A 3 5.49 -1.81 -18.52
N LYS A 4 5.75 -2.98 -19.11
CA LYS A 4 5.11 -3.45 -20.35
C LYS A 4 3.79 -4.23 -20.19
N GLN A 5 3.36 -4.65 -18.98
CA GLN A 5 2.09 -5.38 -18.85
C GLN A 5 0.89 -4.43 -18.73
N GLN A 6 0.13 -4.25 -19.80
CA GLN A 6 -1.00 -3.31 -19.86
C GLN A 6 -2.24 -3.76 -19.06
N ASN A 7 -2.33 -5.05 -18.73
CA ASN A 7 -3.47 -5.65 -18.04
C ASN A 7 -3.14 -6.13 -16.62
N LEU A 8 -2.04 -5.64 -16.02
CA LEU A 8 -1.68 -6.01 -14.66
C LEU A 8 -2.41 -5.11 -13.66
N TYR A 9 -3.52 -5.60 -13.11
CA TYR A 9 -4.31 -4.93 -12.07
C TYR A 9 -4.28 -5.68 -10.72
N GLN A 10 -3.75 -6.91 -10.69
CA GLN A 10 -3.50 -7.66 -9.46
C GLN A 10 -2.02 -8.02 -9.39
N LEU A 11 -1.41 -7.75 -8.23
CA LEU A 11 -0.01 -8.07 -7.98
C LEU A 11 0.11 -8.69 -6.58
N GLN A 12 0.61 -9.93 -6.53
CA GLN A 12 0.84 -10.67 -5.30
C GLN A 12 2.32 -10.99 -5.21
N LEU A 13 3.00 -10.32 -4.30
CA LEU A 13 4.43 -10.49 -4.01
C LEU A 13 4.68 -10.83 -2.55
N SER A 14 3.63 -11.09 -1.77
CA SER A 14 3.79 -11.49 -0.37
C SER A 14 4.73 -12.68 -0.23
N TRP A 15 5.47 -12.74 0.89
CA TRP A 15 6.46 -13.79 1.19
C TRP A 15 7.66 -13.81 0.24
N ASN A 16 8.11 -12.64 -0.21
CA ASN A 16 9.35 -12.51 -0.98
C ASN A 16 10.34 -11.58 -0.28
N ASN A 17 11.63 -11.86 -0.41
CA ASN A 17 12.68 -11.05 0.22
C ASN A 17 13.14 -9.87 -0.67
N PHE A 18 12.21 -9.12 -1.26
CA PHE A 18 12.57 -8.03 -2.17
C PHE A 18 13.09 -6.81 -1.40
N GLU A 19 14.29 -6.35 -1.75
CA GLU A 19 14.74 -5.01 -1.38
C GLU A 19 13.98 -4.00 -2.25
N PHE A 20 12.85 -3.50 -1.73
CA PHE A 20 12.14 -2.41 -2.39
C PHE A 20 12.99 -1.15 -2.29
N VAL A 21 13.58 -0.76 -3.41
CA VAL A 21 14.16 0.57 -3.56
C VAL A 21 13.00 1.57 -3.61
N THR A 22 12.80 2.27 -2.50
CA THR A 22 11.76 3.28 -2.31
C THR A 22 12.19 4.64 -2.87
N GLU A 23 12.86 4.63 -4.03
CA GLU A 23 13.38 5.85 -4.66
C GLU A 23 12.26 6.88 -4.84
N SER A 24 12.39 7.97 -4.08
CA SER A 24 11.41 9.02 -3.83
C SER A 24 11.08 9.90 -5.06
N ASN A 25 11.67 9.63 -6.22
CA ASN A 25 11.75 10.62 -7.31
C ASN A 25 11.00 10.26 -8.59
N MET A 26 10.20 9.19 -8.61
CA MET A 26 9.37 8.86 -9.79
C MET A 26 8.07 9.70 -9.83
N MET A 27 8.19 11.04 -9.82
CA MET A 27 7.05 11.96 -9.91
C MET A 27 6.39 11.97 -11.31
N ASN A 28 7.04 11.43 -12.34
CA ASN A 28 6.59 11.57 -13.74
C ASN A 28 6.33 10.24 -14.48
N ALA A 29 6.34 9.10 -13.80
CA ALA A 29 5.97 7.82 -14.42
C ALA A 29 4.47 7.56 -14.23
N THR A 30 3.79 7.10 -15.28
CA THR A 30 2.41 6.59 -15.18
C THR A 30 2.37 5.48 -14.13
N VAL A 31 1.84 5.80 -12.94
CA VAL A 31 1.72 4.82 -11.85
C VAL A 31 0.61 3.85 -12.20
N ARG A 32 0.98 2.57 -12.31
CA ARG A 32 0.04 1.46 -12.51
C ARG A 32 -1.00 1.45 -11.40
N GLN A 33 -2.26 1.30 -11.78
CA GLN A 33 -3.37 1.21 -10.84
C GLN A 33 -3.67 -0.25 -10.54
N PHE A 34 -3.55 -0.63 -9.27
CA PHE A 34 -3.87 -1.96 -8.81
C PHE A 34 -5.25 -1.98 -8.14
N THR A 35 -5.95 -3.09 -8.31
CA THR A 35 -7.15 -3.46 -7.57
C THR A 35 -6.78 -4.33 -6.36
N ILE A 36 -5.82 -5.24 -6.54
CA ILE A 36 -5.32 -6.09 -5.45
C ILE A 36 -3.79 -5.99 -5.41
N LEU A 37 -3.26 -5.65 -4.24
CA LEU A 37 -1.83 -5.55 -4.01
C LEU A 37 -1.45 -6.27 -2.71
N GLY A 38 -0.66 -7.34 -2.84
CA GLY A 38 -0.10 -8.10 -1.72
C GLY A 38 1.41 -7.91 -1.63
N LEU A 39 1.86 -7.35 -0.52
CA LEU A 39 3.25 -7.07 -0.16
C LEU A 39 3.54 -7.50 1.28
N SER A 40 2.79 -8.46 1.82
CA SER A 40 2.99 -8.93 3.19
C SER A 40 4.28 -9.74 3.31
N SER A 41 5.04 -9.61 4.40
CA SER A 41 6.31 -10.33 4.59
C SER A 41 7.33 -10.07 3.47
N CYS A 42 7.54 -8.79 3.14
CA CYS A 42 8.46 -8.32 2.11
C CYS A 42 9.66 -7.53 2.64
N ASN A 43 9.89 -7.51 3.96
CA ASN A 43 10.95 -6.71 4.60
C ASN A 43 10.90 -5.21 4.29
N LEU A 44 9.70 -4.67 3.99
CA LEU A 44 9.50 -3.24 3.77
C LEU A 44 9.81 -2.45 5.05
N LYS A 45 10.58 -1.36 4.93
CA LYS A 45 10.89 -0.46 6.05
C LYS A 45 10.07 0.83 6.04
N GLU A 46 9.48 1.15 4.90
CA GLU A 46 8.60 2.31 4.70
C GLU A 46 7.51 1.99 3.68
N PHE A 47 6.50 2.84 3.59
CA PHE A 47 5.46 2.72 2.58
C PHE A 47 6.01 3.01 1.18
N PRO A 48 5.80 2.13 0.19
CA PRO A 48 6.18 2.43 -1.19
C PRO A 48 5.45 3.67 -1.74
N TYR A 49 6.21 4.65 -2.23
CA TYR A 49 5.66 5.95 -2.69
C TYR A 49 4.61 5.83 -3.80
N PHE A 50 4.66 4.79 -4.64
CA PHE A 50 3.66 4.58 -5.69
C PHE A 50 2.24 4.35 -5.15
N LEU A 51 2.09 3.98 -3.87
CA LEU A 51 0.80 3.83 -3.21
C LEU A 51 0.03 5.15 -3.14
N ARG A 52 0.75 6.28 -3.01
CA ARG A 52 0.16 7.63 -2.91
C ARG A 52 -0.78 7.97 -4.07
N ASN A 53 -0.53 7.39 -5.24
CA ASN A 53 -1.27 7.68 -6.46
C ASN A 53 -2.28 6.57 -6.81
N GLN A 54 -2.56 5.62 -5.91
CA GLN A 54 -3.54 4.56 -6.13
C GLN A 54 -4.96 5.06 -5.83
N THR A 55 -5.84 4.97 -6.83
CA THR A 55 -7.26 5.36 -6.71
C THR A 55 -8.21 4.17 -6.86
N LYS A 56 -7.70 2.99 -7.20
CA LYS A 56 -8.49 1.80 -7.54
C LYS A 56 -8.29 0.59 -6.63
N LEU A 57 -7.55 0.72 -5.53
CA LEU A 57 -7.28 -0.41 -4.65
C LEU A 57 -8.57 -0.87 -3.96
N GLU A 58 -8.87 -2.16 -4.09
CA GLU A 58 -9.89 -2.84 -3.30
C GLU A 58 -9.27 -3.58 -2.11
N ARG A 59 -8.09 -4.17 -2.32
CA ARG A 59 -7.40 -4.98 -1.30
C ARG A 59 -5.92 -4.64 -1.23
N LEU A 60 -5.46 -4.23 -0.05
CA LEU A 60 -4.06 -3.93 0.22
C LEU A 60 -3.56 -4.73 1.44
N GLY A 61 -2.61 -5.63 1.20
CA GLY A 61 -1.90 -6.36 2.24
C GLY A 61 -0.45 -5.93 2.32
N MET A 62 -0.01 -5.46 3.48
CA MET A 62 1.38 -5.10 3.80
C MET A 62 1.76 -5.58 5.21
N ALA A 63 1.09 -6.61 5.69
CA ALA A 63 1.30 -7.16 7.02
C ALA A 63 2.70 -7.77 7.18
N ARG A 64 3.17 -7.89 8.43
CA ARG A 64 4.42 -8.57 8.79
C ARG A 64 5.63 -8.02 8.04
N ASN A 65 5.73 -6.69 7.97
CA ASN A 65 6.89 -5.97 7.43
C ASN A 65 7.63 -5.28 8.59
N GLN A 66 8.64 -4.46 8.26
CA GLN A 66 9.45 -3.70 9.20
C GLN A 66 9.14 -2.19 9.13
N ILE A 67 7.93 -1.84 8.68
CA ILE A 67 7.53 -0.43 8.55
C ILE A 67 7.41 0.16 9.94
N HIS A 68 8.01 1.32 10.15
CA HIS A 68 8.06 1.99 11.44
C HIS A 68 7.71 3.48 11.31
N GLY A 69 7.45 4.12 12.45
CA GLY A 69 7.01 5.51 12.49
C GLY A 69 5.50 5.65 12.28
N GLU A 70 5.06 6.87 12.00
CA GLU A 70 3.64 7.18 11.80
C GLU A 70 3.15 6.75 10.41
N VAL A 71 1.86 6.40 10.31
CA VAL A 71 1.22 6.19 9.02
C VAL A 71 1.13 7.53 8.28
N PRO A 72 1.73 7.66 7.08
CA PRO A 72 1.76 8.95 6.38
C PRO A 72 0.36 9.48 6.06
N ASN A 73 0.16 10.80 6.20
CA ASN A 73 -1.15 11.44 5.98
C ASN A 73 -1.76 11.17 4.60
N TRP A 74 -0.94 10.95 3.58
CA TRP A 74 -1.42 10.63 2.24
C TRP A 74 -2.08 9.25 2.16
N MET A 75 -1.76 8.31 3.05
CA MET A 75 -2.38 6.98 3.11
C MET A 75 -3.89 7.11 3.33
N TRP A 76 -4.31 8.09 4.13
CA TRP A 76 -5.71 8.41 4.38
C TRP A 76 -6.44 9.00 3.16
N ASN A 77 -5.74 9.23 2.04
CA ASN A 77 -6.33 9.80 0.83
C ASN A 77 -6.41 8.81 -0.35
N ILE A 78 -5.93 7.58 -0.21
CA ILE A 78 -5.91 6.61 -1.31
C ILE A 78 -7.21 5.79 -1.32
N SER A 79 -7.77 5.56 -2.51
CA SER A 79 -8.83 4.55 -2.75
C SER A 79 -10.01 4.60 -1.76
N LYS A 80 -10.44 5.80 -1.35
CA LYS A 80 -11.50 6.01 -0.31
C LYS A 80 -12.81 5.28 -0.60
N GLU A 81 -13.18 5.21 -1.88
CA GLU A 81 -14.44 4.62 -2.35
C GLU A 81 -14.31 3.14 -2.70
N THR A 82 -13.10 2.63 -2.92
CA THR A 82 -12.88 1.29 -3.47
C THR A 82 -12.28 0.33 -2.45
N LEU A 83 -11.54 0.81 -1.46
CA LEU A 83 -10.84 -0.04 -0.52
C LEU A 83 -11.82 -0.77 0.41
N VAL A 84 -11.80 -2.11 0.34
CA VAL A 84 -12.63 -3.00 1.15
C VAL A 84 -11.84 -3.80 2.18
N LEU A 85 -10.51 -3.92 1.99
CA LEU A 85 -9.61 -4.64 2.89
C LEU A 85 -8.25 -3.94 2.97
N LEU A 86 -7.83 -3.64 4.20
CA LEU A 86 -6.50 -3.14 4.54
C LEU A 86 -5.91 -4.00 5.65
N ASP A 87 -4.76 -4.63 5.39
CA ASP A 87 -4.00 -5.32 6.42
C ASP A 87 -2.57 -4.78 6.46
N ILE A 88 -2.28 -4.00 7.51
CA ILE A 88 -0.96 -3.45 7.81
C ILE A 88 -0.43 -4.01 9.15
N SER A 89 -1.04 -5.07 9.68
CA SER A 89 -0.69 -5.65 10.98
C SER A 89 0.73 -6.20 11.04
N GLY A 90 1.32 -6.32 12.23
CA GLY A 90 2.67 -6.86 12.39
C GLY A 90 3.77 -5.97 11.78
N ASN A 91 3.56 -4.65 11.81
CA ASN A 91 4.58 -3.62 11.59
C ASN A 91 4.86 -2.90 12.92
N SER A 92 5.82 -1.98 12.92
CA SER A 92 6.26 -1.22 14.10
C SER A 92 5.77 0.24 14.07
N PHE A 93 4.48 0.45 13.76
CA PHE A 93 3.91 1.79 13.70
C PHE A 93 3.88 2.48 15.07
N SER A 94 4.03 3.80 15.04
CA SER A 94 3.88 4.70 16.17
C SER A 94 2.88 5.81 15.85
N GLY A 95 2.60 6.66 16.84
CA GLY A 95 1.67 7.79 16.68
C GLY A 95 0.21 7.37 16.78
N GLU A 96 -0.67 8.36 16.63
CA GLU A 96 -2.11 8.17 16.75
C GLU A 96 -2.73 7.86 15.39
N LEU A 97 -3.64 6.89 15.37
CA LEU A 97 -4.50 6.67 14.23
C LEU A 97 -5.55 7.79 14.17
N PRO A 98 -6.00 8.20 12.96
CA PRO A 98 -7.09 9.16 12.86
C PRO A 98 -8.35 8.58 13.51
N ALA A 99 -9.07 9.43 14.27
CA ALA A 99 -10.31 9.05 14.95
C ALA A 99 -11.38 8.51 13.99
N VAL A 100 -11.33 8.93 12.74
CA VAL A 100 -12.20 8.44 11.66
C VAL A 100 -11.33 8.01 10.50
N ILE A 101 -11.43 6.74 10.14
CA ILE A 101 -10.82 6.23 8.91
C ILE A 101 -11.65 6.66 7.69
N PRO A 102 -11.01 7.00 6.56
CA PRO A 102 -11.66 7.65 5.41
C PRO A 102 -12.27 6.67 4.40
N TRP A 103 -12.07 5.36 4.58
CA TRP A 103 -12.50 4.33 3.63
C TRP A 103 -13.93 3.89 3.93
N VAL A 104 -14.86 4.23 3.04
CA VAL A 104 -16.31 4.07 3.28
C VAL A 104 -16.77 2.61 3.18
N ASN A 105 -16.00 1.77 2.51
CA ASN A 105 -16.33 0.36 2.26
C ASN A 105 -15.41 -0.63 3.00
N LEU A 106 -14.59 -0.14 3.94
CA LEU A 106 -13.65 -0.99 4.67
C LEU A 106 -14.42 -1.95 5.59
N ASN A 107 -14.30 -3.25 5.32
CA ASN A 107 -14.99 -4.26 6.11
C ASN A 107 -14.12 -4.69 7.30
N GLY A 108 -14.60 -4.43 8.52
CA GLY A 108 -14.09 -5.01 9.76
C GLY A 108 -12.87 -4.31 10.37
N PHE A 109 -13.01 -3.96 11.64
CA PHE A 109 -11.92 -3.92 12.61
C PHE A 109 -11.85 -5.29 13.30
#